data_AF-A0A401TXE5-F1
#
_entry.id   AF-A0A401TXE5-F1
#
_cell.length_a   1.000
_cell.length_b   1.000
_cell.length_c   1.000
_cell.angle_alpha   90.00
_cell.angle_beta   90.00
_cell.angle_gamma   90.00
#
_symmetry.space_group_name_H-M   'P 1'
#
loop_
_entity.id
_entity.type
_entity.pdbx_description
1 polymer ?
#
loop_
_entity_poly.entity_id
_entity_poly.type
_entity_poly.pdbx_seq_one_letter_code
_entity_poly.pdbx_strand_id
1 'polypeptide(L)'
;RSMGNHRKVYQAFSDRETEVTGGRARQGVDLFFSGDGSAFGRWTGSLLTRPGLVRYALAPLHHLLPSGDPRQKTLRHYISDYIAGNVLGQKCGAGPRCPHGSYPDPRQPCSCLCRADSYVDRNCCSKMKGLGRLVVTIKEGRDLWGDVFSGTDGYVVVKYGQAQARTRTISNNNNPRWNAKLDLGQVKAESGHKLTIEVWDQDVVKRDDLL
;
A
#
# COMPACT_ATOMS: atom_id res chain seq x y z
N ARG A 1 5.63 -2.51 -11.25
CA ARG A 1 4.95 -1.44 -12.04
C ARG A 1 5.17 -1.75 -13.52
N SER A 2 4.19 -1.48 -14.39
CA SER A 2 4.27 -1.79 -15.83
C SER A 2 4.53 -0.51 -16.63
N MET A 3 5.33 -0.58 -17.70
CA MET A 3 5.49 0.52 -18.65
C MET A 3 4.29 0.65 -19.60
N GLY A 4 3.34 -0.29 -19.58
CA GLY A 4 2.20 -0.29 -20.49
C GLY A 4 2.68 -0.25 -21.94
N ASN A 5 2.18 0.74 -22.69
CA ASN A 5 2.55 0.98 -24.09
C ASN A 5 3.68 2.01 -24.25
N HIS A 6 4.22 2.56 -23.15
CA HIS A 6 5.25 3.57 -23.21
C HIS A 6 6.61 2.95 -23.54
N ARG A 7 7.36 3.59 -24.43
CA ARG A 7 8.70 3.11 -24.83
C ARG A 7 9.80 3.57 -23.87
N LYS A 8 9.56 4.65 -23.12
CA LYS A 8 10.54 5.25 -22.21
C LYS A 8 9.98 5.37 -20.80
N VAL A 9 10.84 5.18 -19.81
CA VAL A 9 10.49 5.19 -18.37
C VAL A 9 9.80 6.50 -17.97
N TYR A 10 10.34 7.64 -18.39
CA TYR A 10 9.79 8.96 -18.06
C TYR A 10 8.41 9.24 -18.67
N GLN A 11 7.99 8.45 -19.66
CA GLN A 11 6.65 8.54 -20.24
C GLN A 11 5.65 7.70 -19.43
N ALA A 12 6.09 6.57 -18.88
CA ALA A 12 5.28 5.71 -18.02
C ALA A 12 5.14 6.26 -16.59
N PHE A 13 6.12 7.04 -16.13
CA PHE A 13 6.16 7.61 -14.78
C PHE A 13 6.34 9.12 -14.87
N SER A 14 5.26 9.85 -14.63
CA SER A 14 5.21 11.31 -14.75
C SER A 14 5.22 12.06 -13.43
N ASP A 15 5.04 11.36 -12.31
CA ASP A 15 5.11 11.93 -10.96
C ASP A 15 6.54 12.42 -10.72
N ARG A 16 6.74 13.73 -10.91
CA ARG A 16 8.04 14.37 -10.81
C ARG A 16 7.88 15.80 -10.31
N GLU A 17 8.89 16.26 -9.58
CA GLU A 17 9.07 17.66 -9.26
C GLU A 17 10.28 18.16 -10.06
N THR A 18 10.10 19.26 -10.78
CA THR A 18 11.13 19.85 -11.63
C THR A 18 11.36 21.30 -11.22
N GLU A 19 12.56 21.59 -10.74
CA GLU A 19 13.03 22.95 -10.48
C GLU A 19 14.17 23.28 -11.44
N VAL A 20 14.07 24.41 -12.14
CA VAL A 20 15.10 24.91 -13.04
C VAL A 20 15.49 26.32 -12.60
N THR A 21 16.74 26.50 -12.21
CA THR A 21 17.28 27.78 -11.73
C THR A 21 18.17 28.42 -12.80
N GLY A 22 17.89 29.68 -13.12
CA GLY A 22 18.65 30.43 -14.12
C GLY A 22 18.30 30.08 -15.58
N GLY A 23 18.93 30.81 -16.48
CA GLY A 23 18.66 30.81 -17.91
C GLY A 23 17.34 31.50 -18.25
N ARG A 24 16.96 31.46 -19.53
CA ARG A 24 15.64 31.92 -20.01
C ARG A 24 14.55 30.84 -19.89
N ALA A 25 14.77 29.82 -19.06
CA ALA A 25 13.75 28.80 -18.81
C ALA A 25 12.56 29.43 -18.06
N ARG A 26 11.34 29.14 -18.52
CA ARG A 26 10.12 29.46 -17.77
C ARG A 26 9.97 28.46 -16.61
N GLN A 27 9.26 28.85 -15.55
CA GLN A 27 8.86 27.88 -14.50
C GLN A 27 8.13 26.69 -15.14
N GLY A 28 8.47 25.48 -14.69
CA GLY A 28 7.87 24.24 -15.18
C GLY A 28 8.42 23.71 -16.51
N VAL A 29 9.49 24.30 -17.07
CA VAL A 29 10.16 23.72 -18.24
C VAL A 29 10.91 22.45 -17.84
N ASP A 30 10.64 21.37 -18.55
CA ASP A 30 11.39 20.12 -18.42
C ASP A 30 12.52 20.05 -19.46
N LEU A 31 13.76 20.13 -19.00
CA LEU A 31 14.93 20.10 -19.88
C LEU A 31 15.33 18.68 -20.31
N PHE A 32 14.86 17.65 -19.60
CA PHE A 32 15.35 16.28 -19.74
C PHE A 32 14.30 15.31 -20.29
N PHE A 33 13.02 15.55 -19.99
CA PHE A 33 11.92 14.65 -20.34
C PHE A 33 10.88 15.26 -21.28
N SER A 34 11.07 16.50 -21.77
CA SER A 34 10.19 17.17 -22.73
C SER A 34 10.23 16.59 -24.16
N GLY A 35 11.22 15.74 -24.46
CA GLY A 35 11.43 15.20 -25.81
C GLY A 35 12.11 16.17 -26.77
N ASP A 36 12.33 17.42 -26.38
CA ASP A 36 13.09 18.40 -27.14
C ASP A 36 14.59 18.33 -26.79
N GLY A 37 15.36 17.64 -27.64
CA GLY A 37 16.81 17.48 -27.45
C GLY A 37 17.62 18.78 -27.51
N SER A 38 17.03 19.87 -27.99
CA SER A 38 17.68 21.19 -28.08
C SER A 38 17.38 22.10 -26.89
N ALA A 39 16.45 21.72 -26.01
CA ALA A 39 16.05 22.51 -24.85
C ALA A 39 17.22 22.80 -23.90
N PHE A 40 18.04 21.77 -23.59
CA PHE A 40 19.21 21.91 -22.73
C PHE A 40 20.26 22.87 -23.30
N GLY A 41 20.53 22.79 -24.61
CA GLY A 41 21.50 23.66 -25.28
C GLY A 41 21.07 25.12 -25.26
N ARG A 42 19.79 25.41 -25.54
CA ARG A 42 19.24 26.77 -25.46
C ARG A 42 19.27 27.32 -24.03
N TRP A 43 18.92 26.50 -23.04
CA TRP A 43 19.01 26.90 -21.64
C TRP A 43 20.46 27.23 -21.25
N THR A 44 21.41 26.35 -21.57
CA THR A 44 22.84 26.52 -21.28
C THR A 44 23.40 27.80 -21.91
N GLY A 45 23.11 28.05 -23.19
CA GLY A 45 23.55 29.26 -23.88
C GLY A 45 22.99 30.56 -23.28
N SER A 46 21.84 30.49 -22.60
CA SER A 46 21.23 31.65 -21.97
C SER A 46 21.80 32.01 -20.59
N LEU A 47 22.52 31.08 -19.94
CA LEU A 47 23.08 31.26 -18.60
C LEU A 47 24.05 32.43 -18.50
N LEU A 48 24.80 32.71 -19.57
CA LEU A 48 25.73 33.84 -19.66
C LEU A 48 25.03 35.19 -19.41
N THR A 49 23.76 35.31 -19.80
CA THR A 49 22.97 36.55 -19.65
C THR A 49 22.01 36.53 -18.48
N ARG A 50 21.66 35.34 -17.98
CA ARG A 50 20.70 35.13 -16.90
C ARG A 50 21.20 33.99 -16.00
N PRO A 51 22.25 34.21 -15.19
CA PRO A 51 22.72 33.18 -14.28
C PRO A 51 21.68 32.93 -13.18
N GLY A 52 21.61 31.68 -12.71
CA GLY A 52 20.82 31.28 -11.55
C GLY A 52 21.71 31.15 -10.31
N LEU A 53 21.12 31.35 -9.13
CA LEU A 53 21.82 31.11 -7.86
C LEU A 53 21.87 29.60 -7.59
N VAL A 54 23.02 28.97 -7.84
CA VAL A 54 23.20 27.52 -7.62
C VAL A 54 23.73 27.22 -6.22
N ARG A 55 24.60 28.08 -5.70
CA ARG A 55 25.24 27.89 -4.39
C ARG A 55 25.48 29.24 -3.72
N TYR A 56 25.27 29.28 -2.42
CA TYR A 56 25.50 30.45 -1.56
C TYR A 56 25.90 30.00 -0.16
N ALA A 57 26.52 30.92 0.59
CA ALA A 57 26.76 30.76 2.02
C ALA A 57 25.82 31.70 2.77
N LEU A 58 25.17 31.21 3.81
CA LEU A 58 24.29 32.01 4.65
C LEU A 58 25.03 32.42 5.92
N ALA A 59 24.88 33.69 6.30
CA ALA A 59 25.26 34.20 7.61
C ALA A 59 23.99 34.61 8.37
N PRO A 60 23.90 34.36 9.69
CA PRO A 60 22.77 34.79 10.50
C PRO A 60 22.58 36.31 10.49
N LEU A 61 21.34 36.78 10.43
CA LEU A 61 21.03 38.22 10.38
C LEU A 61 21.59 39.02 11.56
N HIS A 62 21.74 38.42 12.75
CA HIS A 62 22.29 39.10 13.92
C HIS A 62 23.78 39.45 13.79
N HIS A 63 24.50 38.87 12.82
CA HIS A 63 25.88 39.27 12.51
C HIS A 63 25.96 40.66 11.84
N LEU A 64 24.84 41.17 11.31
CA LEU A 64 24.78 42.50 10.69
C LEU A 64 24.74 43.63 11.75
N LEU A 65 24.50 43.30 13.02
CA LEU A 65 24.46 44.27 14.12
C LEU A 65 25.86 44.50 14.71
N PRO A 66 26.21 45.74 15.11
CA PRO A 66 27.50 46.05 15.72
C PRO A 66 27.76 45.24 17.00
N SER A 67 29.05 44.94 17.24
CA SER A 67 29.49 44.28 18.48
C SER A 67 29.17 45.18 19.68
N GLY A 68 28.22 44.77 20.52
CA GLY A 68 27.75 45.54 21.68
C GLY A 68 26.30 46.04 21.59
N ASP A 69 25.63 45.93 20.43
CA ASP A 69 24.21 46.24 20.33
C ASP A 69 23.38 45.24 21.17
N PRO A 70 22.58 45.70 22.16
CA PRO A 70 21.83 44.81 23.03
C PRO A 70 20.80 43.95 22.27
N ARG A 71 20.33 44.41 21.11
CA ARG A 71 19.37 43.67 20.26
C ARG A 71 19.99 42.45 19.58
N GLN A 72 21.33 42.40 19.47
CA GLN A 72 22.02 41.29 18.80
C GLN A 72 21.73 39.94 19.48
N LYS A 73 21.81 39.90 20.81
CA LYS A 73 21.51 38.69 21.60
C LYS A 73 20.06 38.26 21.44
N THR A 74 19.15 39.23 21.51
CA THR A 74 17.71 39.00 21.34
C THR A 74 17.40 38.45 19.95
N LEU A 75 17.93 39.06 18.90
CA LEU A 75 17.72 38.60 17.52
C LEU A 75 18.32 37.21 17.27
N ARG A 76 19.49 36.91 17.84
CA ARG A 76 20.07 35.55 17.80
C ARG A 76 19.14 34.52 18.42
N HIS A 77 18.54 34.83 19.58
CA HIS A 77 17.61 33.94 20.26
C HIS A 77 16.36 33.71 19.41
N TYR A 78 15.71 34.78 18.93
CA TYR A 78 14.53 34.67 18.06
C TYR A 78 14.77 33.85 16.78
N ILE A 79 15.92 34.04 16.12
CA ILE A 79 16.27 33.25 14.93
C ILE A 79 16.44 31.77 15.30
N SER A 80 17.09 31.49 16.43
CA SER A 80 17.29 30.12 16.91
C SER A 80 15.95 29.44 17.22
N ASP A 81 15.06 30.14 17.89
CA ASP A 81 13.72 29.65 18.22
C ASP A 81 12.86 29.45 16.98
N TYR A 82 12.93 30.39 16.02
CA TYR A 82 12.23 30.24 14.74
C TYR A 82 12.71 29.01 13.99
N ILE A 83 14.03 28.79 13.89
CA ILE A 83 14.58 27.59 13.23
C ILE A 83 14.12 26.34 13.99
N ALA A 84 14.27 26.29 15.31
CA ALA A 84 13.90 25.15 16.14
C ALA A 84 12.40 24.82 16.05
N GLY A 85 11.54 25.84 16.04
CA GLY A 85 10.09 25.68 15.93
C GLY A 85 9.61 25.20 14.56
N ASN A 86 10.40 25.45 13.50
CA ASN A 86 10.09 25.01 12.14
C ASN A 86 10.84 23.72 11.73
N VAL A 87 11.55 23.07 12.65
CA VAL A 87 12.21 21.78 12.35
C VAL A 87 11.15 20.72 12.01
N LEU A 88 11.34 20.08 10.85
CA LEU A 88 10.57 18.90 10.47
C LEU A 88 11.06 17.68 11.27
N GLY A 89 10.45 17.47 12.44
CA GLY A 89 10.71 16.32 13.29
C GLY A 89 9.73 15.17 13.04
N GLN A 90 10.24 13.94 12.95
CA GLN A 90 9.39 12.75 12.95
C GLN A 90 8.93 12.46 14.37
N LYS A 91 7.61 12.57 14.62
CA LYS A 91 7.02 12.20 15.91
C LYS A 91 6.77 10.68 15.94
N CYS A 92 7.43 9.98 16.85
CA CYS A 92 7.31 8.54 17.02
C CYS A 92 6.45 8.18 18.25
N GLY A 93 5.77 7.04 18.26
CA GLY A 93 4.96 6.56 19.40
C GLY A 93 3.60 7.26 19.63
N ALA A 94 3.48 8.55 19.27
CA ALA A 94 2.23 9.32 19.29
C ALA A 94 1.89 9.98 17.92
N GLY A 95 2.70 9.66 16.89
CA GLY A 95 2.60 10.21 15.54
C GLY A 95 1.84 9.33 14.55
N PRO A 96 1.91 9.63 13.23
CA PRO A 96 1.08 8.99 12.21
C PRO A 96 1.21 7.47 12.27
N ARG A 97 0.07 6.79 12.15
CA ARG A 97 0.01 5.33 12.10
C ARG A 97 0.95 4.84 10.99
N CYS A 98 1.66 3.75 11.26
CA CYS A 98 2.45 3.07 10.23
C CYS A 98 1.62 2.90 8.95
N PRO A 99 2.24 2.98 7.76
CA PRO A 99 1.55 2.81 6.48
C PRO A 99 0.67 1.56 6.47
N HIS A 100 -0.45 1.62 5.75
CA HIS A 100 -1.38 0.48 5.65
C HIS A 100 -0.63 -0.81 5.29
N GLY A 101 -0.87 -1.87 6.07
CA GLY A 101 -0.20 -3.17 5.91
C GLY A 101 1.09 -3.34 6.75
N SER A 102 1.51 -2.30 7.46
CA SER A 102 2.60 -2.34 8.44
C SER A 102 2.13 -1.99 9.84
N TYR A 103 2.93 -2.32 10.86
CA TYR A 103 2.64 -2.07 12.26
C TYR A 103 3.88 -1.56 13.01
N PRO A 104 3.72 -0.83 14.13
CA PRO A 104 4.85 -0.31 14.89
C PRO A 104 5.75 -1.42 15.43
N ASP A 105 7.07 -1.23 15.39
CA ASP A 105 8.03 -2.10 16.05
C ASP A 105 7.97 -1.89 17.58
N PRO A 106 7.67 -2.93 18.38
CA PRO A 106 7.66 -2.81 19.84
C PRO A 106 9.00 -2.44 20.47
N ARG A 107 10.13 -2.68 19.76
CA ARG A 107 11.49 -2.42 20.25
C ARG A 107 12.05 -1.09 19.74
N GLN A 108 11.49 -0.54 18.66
CA GLN A 108 11.98 0.68 18.01
C GLN A 108 10.81 1.62 17.70
N PRO A 109 10.60 2.69 18.50
CA PRO A 109 9.40 3.54 18.42
C PRO A 109 9.16 4.21 17.06
N CYS A 110 10.20 4.39 16.25
CA CYS A 110 10.16 5.03 14.93
C CYS A 110 10.18 4.03 13.76
N SER A 111 10.20 2.72 14.05
CA SER A 111 10.29 1.68 13.05
C SER A 111 8.90 1.06 12.79
N CYS A 112 8.63 0.73 11.53
CA CYS A 112 7.44 0.01 11.12
C CYS A 112 7.86 -1.34 10.52
N LEU A 113 7.17 -2.41 10.93
CA LEU A 113 7.40 -3.77 10.47
C LEU A 113 6.28 -4.20 9.53
N CYS A 114 6.65 -4.96 8.50
CA CYS A 114 5.67 -5.64 7.66
C CYS A 114 5.13 -6.88 8.38
N ARG A 115 3.90 -7.28 8.04
CA ARG A 115 3.42 -8.62 8.41
C ARG A 115 4.36 -9.67 7.81
N ALA A 116 4.85 -10.58 8.65
CA ALA A 116 5.68 -11.69 8.19
C ALA A 116 4.81 -12.62 7.34
N ASP A 117 4.88 -12.43 6.02
CA ASP A 117 4.14 -13.21 5.04
C ASP A 117 5.04 -13.46 3.82
N SER A 118 5.05 -14.69 3.32
CA SER A 118 5.81 -15.10 2.14
C SER A 118 5.40 -14.34 0.88
N TYR A 119 4.19 -13.76 0.86
CA TYR A 119 3.61 -13.03 -0.27
C TYR A 119 3.97 -11.54 -0.31
N VAL A 120 4.62 -11.02 0.72
CA VAL A 120 4.95 -9.60 0.87
C VAL A 120 6.48 -9.44 0.90
N ASP A 121 7.00 -8.38 0.28
CA ASP A 121 8.43 -8.07 0.30
C ASP A 121 8.85 -7.22 1.52
N ARG A 122 10.13 -6.84 1.57
CA ARG A 122 10.69 -6.04 2.68
C ARG A 122 10.11 -4.62 2.78
N ASN A 123 9.44 -4.12 1.73
CA ASN A 123 8.80 -2.81 1.68
C ASN A 123 7.28 -2.91 1.88
N CYS A 124 6.82 -4.03 2.44
CA CYS A 124 5.41 -4.33 2.65
C CYS A 124 4.59 -4.36 1.36
N CYS A 125 5.23 -4.59 0.21
CA CYS A 125 4.58 -4.64 -1.09
C CYS A 125 4.24 -6.08 -1.47
N SER A 126 3.05 -6.30 -2.03
CA SER A 126 2.65 -7.62 -2.54
C SER A 126 3.58 -8.03 -3.68
N LYS A 127 4.16 -9.25 -3.60
CA LYS A 127 5.06 -9.79 -4.61
C LYS A 127 4.36 -10.08 -5.94
N MET A 128 3.05 -10.33 -5.92
CA MET A 128 2.25 -10.62 -7.10
C MET A 128 0.93 -9.87 -7.09
N LYS A 129 0.39 -9.60 -8.28
CA LYS A 129 -0.94 -9.02 -8.44
C LYS A 129 -2.02 -10.06 -8.15
N GLY A 130 -3.17 -9.58 -7.68
CA GLY A 130 -4.36 -10.41 -7.46
C GLY A 130 -4.29 -11.30 -6.23
N LEU A 131 -3.29 -11.15 -5.36
CA LEU A 131 -3.27 -11.87 -4.07
C LEU A 131 -4.26 -11.25 -3.09
N GLY A 132 -5.01 -12.10 -2.40
CA GLY A 132 -5.92 -11.71 -1.33
C GLY A 132 -6.29 -12.88 -0.42
N ARG A 133 -6.72 -12.58 0.81
CA ARG A 133 -7.20 -13.60 1.74
C ARG A 133 -8.68 -13.89 1.50
N LEU A 134 -9.03 -15.14 1.19
CA LEU A 134 -10.41 -15.57 0.95
C LEU A 134 -10.98 -16.21 2.21
N VAL A 135 -12.01 -15.58 2.77
CA VAL A 135 -12.76 -16.12 3.90
C VAL A 135 -14.23 -16.19 3.56
N VAL A 136 -14.79 -17.40 3.59
CA VAL A 136 -16.20 -17.66 3.25
C VAL A 136 -16.96 -18.00 4.52
N THR A 137 -18.08 -17.33 4.75
CA THR A 137 -18.94 -17.60 5.92
C THR A 137 -20.18 -18.35 5.46
N ILE A 138 -20.27 -19.63 5.83
CA ILE A 138 -21.43 -20.48 5.58
C ILE A 138 -22.42 -20.29 6.72
N LYS A 139 -23.61 -19.76 6.40
CA LYS A 139 -24.65 -19.45 7.40
C LYS A 139 -25.57 -20.65 7.62
N GLU A 140 -26.40 -20.95 6.65
CA GLU A 140 -27.46 -21.96 6.75
C GLU A 140 -27.87 -22.50 5.39
N GLY A 141 -28.52 -23.67 5.39
CA GLY A 141 -29.26 -24.25 4.29
C GLY A 141 -30.74 -24.31 4.64
N ARG A 142 -31.62 -24.31 3.64
CA ARG A 142 -33.07 -24.40 3.83
C ARG A 142 -33.65 -25.41 2.87
N ASP A 143 -34.63 -26.16 3.37
CA ASP A 143 -35.39 -27.15 2.61
C ASP A 143 -34.49 -28.15 1.85
N LEU A 144 -33.38 -28.56 2.47
CA LEU A 144 -32.49 -29.59 1.93
C LEU A 144 -33.19 -30.94 1.97
N TRP A 145 -32.94 -31.76 0.96
CA TRP A 145 -33.50 -33.10 0.85
C TRP A 145 -32.48 -34.05 0.22
N GLY A 146 -31.67 -34.69 1.07
CA GLY A 146 -30.75 -35.75 0.64
C GLY A 146 -31.25 -37.15 0.97
N ASP A 147 -31.94 -37.30 2.12
CA ASP A 147 -32.47 -38.57 2.59
C ASP A 147 -33.96 -38.77 2.33
N VAL A 148 -34.34 -40.01 2.01
CA VAL A 148 -35.75 -40.40 1.77
C VAL A 148 -36.51 -40.69 3.05
N PHE A 149 -35.84 -41.26 4.06
CA PHE A 149 -36.46 -41.77 5.29
C PHE A 149 -36.03 -41.02 6.57
N SER A 150 -35.07 -40.09 6.44
CA SER A 150 -34.54 -39.23 7.51
C SER A 150 -34.43 -37.79 7.01
N GLY A 151 -34.12 -36.86 7.91
CA GLY A 151 -33.63 -35.56 7.52
C GLY A 151 -32.19 -35.65 7.00
N THR A 152 -31.81 -34.67 6.20
CA THR A 152 -30.49 -34.57 5.55
C THR A 152 -29.35 -34.44 6.58
N ASP A 153 -28.24 -35.14 6.35
CA ASP A 153 -26.97 -35.06 7.06
C ASP A 153 -25.99 -34.08 6.36
N GLY A 154 -26.35 -32.80 6.34
CA GLY A 154 -25.72 -31.80 5.48
C GLY A 154 -24.37 -31.24 5.95
N TYR A 155 -23.40 -31.15 5.03
CA TYR A 155 -22.19 -30.32 5.16
C TYR A 155 -21.89 -29.53 3.88
N VAL A 156 -21.08 -28.48 3.98
CA VAL A 156 -20.73 -27.62 2.84
C VAL A 156 -19.23 -27.67 2.58
N VAL A 157 -18.85 -27.88 1.32
CA VAL A 157 -17.48 -27.79 0.83
C VAL A 157 -17.33 -26.52 0.00
N VAL A 158 -16.34 -25.71 0.37
CA VAL A 158 -15.97 -24.50 -0.36
C VAL A 158 -14.64 -24.75 -1.05
N LYS A 159 -14.58 -24.51 -2.36
CA LYS A 159 -13.39 -24.68 -3.20
C LYS A 159 -13.06 -23.40 -3.95
N TYR A 160 -11.78 -23.06 -4.04
CA TYR A 160 -11.26 -21.97 -4.87
C TYR A 160 -9.84 -22.30 -5.36
N GLY A 161 -9.70 -22.60 -6.65
CA GLY A 161 -8.43 -23.09 -7.19
C GLY A 161 -8.01 -24.40 -6.51
N GLN A 162 -6.83 -24.41 -5.88
CA GLN A 162 -6.34 -25.55 -5.08
C GLN A 162 -6.76 -25.51 -3.61
N ALA A 163 -7.32 -24.39 -3.14
CA ALA A 163 -7.75 -24.25 -1.76
C ALA A 163 -9.14 -24.85 -1.57
N GLN A 164 -9.32 -25.65 -0.52
CA GLN A 164 -10.62 -26.18 -0.14
C GLN A 164 -10.78 -26.20 1.39
N ALA A 165 -12.00 -26.00 1.85
CA ALA A 165 -12.37 -26.12 3.25
C ALA A 165 -13.80 -26.66 3.35
N ARG A 166 -14.12 -27.38 4.43
CA ARG A 166 -15.48 -27.89 4.66
C ARG A 166 -16.01 -27.51 6.03
N THR A 167 -17.32 -27.40 6.15
CA THR A 167 -18.00 -27.26 7.44
C THR A 167 -18.04 -28.61 8.17
N ARG A 168 -18.45 -28.58 9.45
CA ARG A 168 -18.96 -29.78 10.12
C ARG A 168 -20.28 -30.22 9.48
N THR A 169 -20.57 -31.51 9.59
CA THR A 169 -21.86 -32.10 9.25
C THR A 169 -22.89 -31.77 10.33
N ILE A 170 -24.13 -31.48 9.93
CA ILE A 170 -25.28 -31.35 10.83
C ILE A 170 -26.26 -32.44 10.43
N SER A 171 -26.43 -33.42 11.32
CA SER A 171 -27.24 -34.59 11.04
C SER A 171 -28.74 -34.37 11.20
N ASN A 172 -29.52 -35.12 10.43
CA ASN A 172 -30.97 -35.27 10.50
C ASN A 172 -31.72 -33.93 10.51
N ASN A 173 -31.35 -33.01 9.60
CA ASN A 173 -31.87 -31.66 9.58
C ASN A 173 -31.89 -31.04 8.17
N ASN A 174 -33.10 -30.82 7.63
CA ASN A 174 -33.33 -30.20 6.33
C ASN A 174 -33.10 -28.67 6.32
N ASN A 175 -32.92 -28.05 7.49
CA ASN A 175 -32.68 -26.61 7.64
C ASN A 175 -31.42 -26.34 8.51
N PRO A 176 -30.25 -26.85 8.12
CA PRO A 176 -29.06 -26.80 8.97
C PRO A 176 -28.50 -25.36 9.07
N ARG A 177 -28.08 -24.97 10.27
CA ARG A 177 -27.38 -23.70 10.53
C ARG A 177 -25.92 -23.96 10.92
N TRP A 178 -25.03 -23.93 9.94
CA TRP A 178 -23.60 -24.18 10.18
C TRP A 178 -22.91 -23.03 10.90
N ASN A 179 -23.22 -21.78 10.56
CA ASN A 179 -22.57 -20.56 11.07
C ASN A 179 -21.03 -20.67 11.12
N ALA A 180 -20.44 -21.27 10.09
CA ALA A 180 -19.03 -21.60 10.02
C ALA A 180 -18.28 -20.58 9.16
N LYS A 181 -17.13 -20.12 9.67
CA LYS A 181 -16.19 -19.27 8.93
C LYS A 181 -15.05 -20.15 8.40
N LEU A 182 -15.01 -20.34 7.09
CA LEU A 182 -13.99 -21.12 6.40
C LEU A 182 -12.95 -20.17 5.80
N ASP A 183 -11.74 -20.22 6.34
CA ASP A 183 -10.61 -19.42 5.86
C ASP A 183 -9.77 -20.26 4.89
N LEU A 184 -9.84 -19.92 3.61
CA LEU A 184 -9.08 -20.59 2.54
C LEU A 184 -7.65 -20.01 2.42
N GLY A 185 -7.27 -19.07 3.29
CA GLY A 185 -5.95 -18.46 3.30
C GLY A 185 -5.75 -17.46 2.16
N GLN A 186 -4.48 -17.27 1.77
CA GLN A 186 -4.09 -16.42 0.65
C GLN A 186 -4.35 -17.14 -0.67
N VAL A 187 -5.17 -16.54 -1.51
CA VAL A 187 -5.50 -17.03 -2.85
C VAL A 187 -5.17 -15.97 -3.89
N LYS A 188 -4.95 -16.42 -5.13
CA LYS A 188 -4.77 -15.53 -6.27
C LYS A 188 -6.07 -15.44 -7.07
N ALA A 189 -6.58 -14.22 -7.19
CA ALA A 189 -7.69 -13.86 -8.05
C ALA A 189 -7.23 -13.94 -9.52
N GLU A 190 -7.44 -15.11 -10.12
CA GLU A 190 -7.16 -15.39 -11.53
C GLU A 190 -8.47 -15.60 -12.29
N SER A 191 -8.51 -15.21 -13.57
CA SER A 191 -9.72 -15.24 -14.42
C SER A 191 -10.32 -16.64 -14.65
N GLY A 192 -9.61 -17.71 -14.26
CA GLY A 192 -10.09 -19.10 -14.34
C GLY A 192 -10.57 -19.70 -13.01
N HIS A 193 -10.24 -19.10 -11.87
CA HIS A 193 -10.64 -19.66 -10.57
C HIS A 193 -12.07 -19.23 -10.23
N LYS A 194 -12.95 -20.22 -10.06
CA LYS A 194 -14.32 -20.01 -9.60
C LYS A 194 -14.41 -20.38 -8.13
N LEU A 195 -15.19 -19.60 -7.38
CA LEU A 195 -15.62 -19.98 -6.04
C LEU A 195 -16.75 -21.01 -6.20
N THR A 196 -16.47 -22.24 -5.82
CA THR A 196 -17.47 -23.32 -5.83
C THR A 196 -17.91 -23.59 -4.40
N ILE A 197 -19.21 -23.64 -4.19
CA ILE A 197 -19.83 -24.00 -2.91
C ILE A 197 -20.72 -25.20 -3.20
N GLU A 198 -20.39 -26.34 -2.60
CA GLU A 198 -21.09 -27.60 -2.79
C GLU A 198 -21.71 -28.01 -1.47
N VAL A 199 -22.99 -28.39 -1.50
CA VAL A 199 -23.70 -28.92 -0.33
C VAL A 199 -23.78 -30.43 -0.51
N TRP A 200 -23.34 -31.18 0.49
CA TRP A 200 -23.24 -32.62 0.45
C TRP A 200 -24.07 -33.23 1.57
N ASP A 201 -24.67 -34.38 1.30
CA ASP A 201 -25.31 -35.24 2.28
C ASP A 201 -24.36 -36.38 2.66
N GLN A 202 -24.11 -36.54 3.96
CA GLN A 202 -23.16 -37.53 4.45
C GLN A 202 -23.88 -38.83 4.78
N ASP A 203 -23.52 -39.89 4.07
CA ASP A 203 -24.13 -41.21 4.25
C ASP A 203 -23.26 -42.12 5.11
N VAL A 204 -23.87 -42.91 6.00
CA VAL A 204 -23.14 -43.88 6.85
C VAL A 204 -22.75 -45.13 6.06
N VAL A 205 -23.58 -45.55 5.10
CA VAL A 205 -23.46 -46.83 4.39
C VAL A 205 -23.13 -46.65 2.91
N LYS A 206 -23.60 -45.55 2.31
CA LYS A 206 -23.36 -45.21 0.90
C LYS A 206 -22.26 -44.14 0.80
N ARG A 207 -21.96 -43.72 -0.43
CA ARG A 207 -21.07 -42.59 -0.66
C ARG A 207 -21.88 -41.31 -0.49
N ASP A 208 -21.25 -40.28 0.07
CA ASP A 208 -21.84 -38.96 0.20
C ASP A 208 -22.36 -38.44 -1.15
N ASP A 209 -23.58 -37.91 -1.14
CA ASP A 209 -24.28 -37.41 -2.32
C ASP A 209 -24.22 -35.88 -2.38
N LEU A 210 -24.05 -35.34 -3.59
CA LEU A 210 -24.08 -33.89 -3.82
C LEU A 210 -25.54 -33.44 -4.00
N LEU A 211 -25.97 -32.47 -3.19
CA LEU A 211 -27.32 -31.89 -3.20
C LEU A 211 -27.46 -30.72 -4.19
#